data_AF-A0A1B7NQT3-F1
#
_entry.id   AF-A0A1B7NQT3-F1
#
_cell.length_a   1.000
_cell.length_b   1.000
_cell.length_c   1.000
_cell.angle_alpha   90.00
_cell.angle_beta   90.00
_cell.angle_gamma   90.00
#
_symmetry.space_group_name_H-M   'P 1'
#
loop_
_entity.id
_entity.type
_entity.pdbx_description
1 polymer ?
#
loop_
_entity_poly.entity_id
_entity_poly.type
_entity_poly.pdbx_seq_one_letter_code
_entity_poly.pdbx_strand_id
1 'polypeptide(L)'
;MADPKKWVAPQPLARAPAVICSINAVQLKAIPVDALAGELNEAQLEKQTQYQASIVIDVKEGSRQKTVKYDLNYNPIFVTLPPCHPGQKTSHELHKRELPKNKDIDIWTLIGSPSKRRSLMTGLGPGSTADRSNINDDDVTIINVGSGREAEVLARAWCSERGKNAVIRRSEGPCLACAIRAARTAPMGLGTGVLIWLP
;
A
#
# COMPACT_ATOMS: atom_id res chain seq x y z
N MET A 1 -27.52 17.75 16.67
CA MET A 1 -26.56 17.79 17.81
C MET A 1 -25.64 16.59 17.70
N ALA A 2 -24.33 16.81 17.47
CA ALA A 2 -23.35 15.74 17.41
C ALA A 2 -23.11 15.21 18.84
N ASP A 3 -23.22 13.89 19.03
CA ASP A 3 -22.98 13.25 20.33
C ASP A 3 -21.46 13.33 20.65
N PRO A 4 -21.05 14.13 21.66
CA PRO A 4 -19.65 14.33 21.99
C PRO A 4 -18.96 13.04 22.46
N LYS A 5 -19.71 12.00 22.85
CA LYS A 5 -19.15 10.70 23.26
C LYS A 5 -18.70 9.81 22.10
N LYS A 6 -18.92 10.25 20.85
CA LYS A 6 -18.59 9.50 19.63
C LYS A 6 -17.33 9.99 18.92
N TRP A 7 -16.69 11.04 19.41
CA TRP A 7 -15.43 11.56 18.88
C TRP A 7 -14.26 11.08 19.74
N VAL A 8 -13.23 10.55 19.09
CA VAL A 8 -12.07 9.95 19.74
C VAL A 8 -10.82 10.42 19.03
N ALA A 9 -9.82 10.87 19.79
CA ALA A 9 -8.47 11.05 19.26
C ALA A 9 -7.84 9.66 19.09
N PRO A 10 -7.53 9.22 17.85
CA PRO A 10 -6.94 7.90 17.64
C PRO A 10 -5.57 7.84 18.31
N GLN A 11 -5.30 6.73 19.02
CA GLN A 11 -3.99 6.51 19.61
C GLN A 11 -2.94 6.39 18.52
N PRO A 12 -1.69 6.85 18.76
CA PRO A 12 -0.59 6.58 17.84
C PRO A 12 -0.48 5.09 17.58
N LEU A 13 -0.19 4.71 16.33
CA LEU A 13 0.08 3.31 16.00
C LEU A 13 1.24 2.82 16.87
N ALA A 14 1.14 1.59 17.35
CA ALA A 14 2.24 0.94 18.05
C ALA A 14 3.50 1.04 17.19
N ARG A 15 4.66 1.29 17.82
CA ARG A 15 5.93 1.29 17.10
C ARG A 15 6.04 -0.03 16.35
N ALA A 16 6.13 0.05 15.02
CA ALA A 16 6.43 -1.13 14.23
C ALA A 16 7.74 -1.74 14.75
N PRO A 17 7.84 -3.07 14.80
CA PRO A 17 9.08 -3.71 15.19
C PRO A 17 10.22 -3.28 14.26
N ALA A 18 11.45 -3.37 14.77
CA ALA A 18 12.65 -3.03 14.00
C ALA A 18 12.88 -4.07 12.90
N VAL A 19 12.17 -3.91 11.78
CA VAL A 19 12.32 -4.70 10.57
C VAL A 19 13.32 -4.01 9.66
N ILE A 20 14.32 -4.75 9.23
CA ILE A 20 15.31 -4.31 8.25
C ILE A 20 14.88 -4.87 6.90
N CYS A 21 14.49 -3.99 5.98
CA CYS A 21 14.28 -4.33 4.58
C CYS A 21 15.54 -3.95 3.80
N SER A 22 15.97 -4.75 2.83
CA SER A 22 17.05 -4.41 1.90
C SER A 22 16.67 -4.79 0.47
N ILE A 23 16.83 -3.86 -0.46
CA ILE A 23 16.58 -4.13 -1.89
C ILE A 23 17.70 -5.02 -2.42
N ASN A 24 17.36 -6.23 -2.84
CA ASN A 24 18.32 -7.22 -3.34
C ASN A 24 18.52 -7.06 -4.86
N ALA A 25 17.44 -6.94 -5.63
CA ALA A 25 17.53 -6.80 -7.08
C ALA A 25 16.33 -6.05 -7.69
N VAL A 26 16.58 -5.39 -8.83
CA VAL A 26 15.54 -4.92 -9.77
C VAL A 26 15.70 -5.76 -11.04
N GLN A 27 14.64 -6.45 -11.44
CA GLN A 27 14.66 -7.39 -12.56
C GLN A 27 13.71 -6.91 -13.67
N LEU A 28 14.16 -7.02 -14.91
CA LEU A 28 13.35 -6.79 -16.10
C LEU A 28 13.22 -8.12 -16.85
N LYS A 29 11.98 -8.52 -17.15
CA LYS A 29 11.69 -9.70 -17.97
C LYS A 29 11.03 -9.23 -19.26
N ALA A 30 11.65 -9.53 -20.40
CA ALA A 30 11.02 -9.30 -21.70
C ALA A 30 9.72 -10.11 -21.81
N ILE A 31 8.64 -9.45 -22.20
CA ILE A 31 7.34 -10.07 -22.46
C ILE A 31 7.39 -10.53 -23.93
N PRO A 32 7.15 -11.82 -24.22
CA PRO A 32 7.07 -12.29 -25.59
C PRO A 32 5.97 -11.51 -26.32
N VAL A 33 6.34 -10.84 -27.41
CA VAL A 33 5.36 -10.27 -28.34
C VAL A 33 4.88 -11.43 -29.20
N ASP A 34 3.56 -11.60 -29.36
CA ASP A 34 2.99 -12.50 -30.35
C ASP A 34 3.40 -11.99 -31.74
N ALA A 35 4.53 -12.46 -32.22
CA ALA A 35 5.12 -12.03 -33.47
C ALA A 35 4.20 -12.47 -34.61
N LEU A 36 3.41 -11.54 -35.14
CA LEU A 36 2.91 -11.67 -36.50
C LEU A 36 4.12 -11.64 -37.43
N ALA A 37 4.52 -12.85 -37.84
CA ALA A 37 5.46 -13.22 -38.89
C ALA A 37 6.03 -12.06 -39.72
N GLY A 38 7.17 -11.55 -39.28
CA GLY A 38 8.06 -10.71 -40.06
C GLY A 38 9.39 -10.66 -39.31
N GLU A 39 10.51 -10.98 -39.99
CA GLU A 39 11.85 -10.89 -39.42
C GLU A 39 12.16 -9.42 -39.09
N LEU A 40 11.79 -9.00 -37.87
CA LEU A 40 12.15 -7.69 -37.35
C LEU A 40 13.65 -7.69 -37.08
N ASN A 41 14.33 -6.65 -37.53
CA ASN A 41 15.73 -6.46 -37.17
C ASN A 41 15.88 -6.16 -35.67
N GLU A 42 17.08 -6.34 -35.12
CA GLU A 42 17.37 -6.26 -33.69
C GLU A 42 16.92 -4.91 -33.07
N ALA A 43 17.10 -3.81 -33.79
CA ALA A 43 16.67 -2.47 -33.37
C ALA A 43 15.14 -2.26 -33.40
N GLN A 44 14.42 -2.92 -34.31
CA GLN A 44 12.96 -2.93 -34.33
C GLN A 44 12.41 -3.81 -33.21
N LEU A 45 13.07 -4.93 -32.93
CA LEU A 45 12.71 -5.83 -31.84
C LEU A 45 12.85 -5.13 -30.48
N GLU A 46 13.96 -4.43 -30.22
CA GLU A 46 14.13 -3.65 -28.99
C GLU A 46 13.04 -2.57 -28.81
N LYS A 47 12.66 -1.87 -29.88
CA LYS A 47 11.61 -0.84 -29.84
C LYS A 47 10.22 -1.40 -29.54
N GLN A 48 9.96 -2.66 -29.91
CA GLN A 48 8.67 -3.31 -29.68
C GLN A 48 8.66 -4.19 -28.42
N THR A 49 9.84 -4.50 -27.87
CA THR A 49 9.95 -5.33 -26.68
C THR A 49 9.35 -4.60 -25.49
N GLN A 50 8.30 -5.21 -24.92
CA GLN A 50 7.73 -4.77 -23.65
C GLN A 50 8.45 -5.51 -22.52
N TYR A 51 8.71 -4.82 -21.41
CA TYR A 51 9.36 -5.40 -20.25
C TYR A 51 8.43 -5.37 -19.05
N GLN A 52 8.36 -6.48 -18.33
CA GLN A 52 7.78 -6.53 -16.99
C GLN A 52 8.87 -6.28 -15.97
N ALA A 53 8.71 -5.24 -15.14
CA ALA A 53 9.61 -4.93 -14.06
C ALA A 53 9.18 -5.62 -12.76
N SER A 54 10.15 -6.03 -11.96
CA SER A 54 9.93 -6.60 -10.63
C SER A 54 11.05 -6.22 -9.67
N ILE A 55 10.73 -6.17 -8.38
CA ILE A 55 11.68 -5.83 -7.31
C ILE A 55 11.76 -6.97 -6.30
N VAL A 56 12.97 -7.32 -5.90
CA VAL A 56 13.26 -8.35 -4.91
C VAL A 56 13.78 -7.67 -3.64
N ILE A 57 13.14 -7.95 -2.53
CA ILE A 57 13.42 -7.32 -1.24
C ILE A 57 13.61 -8.40 -0.19
N ASP A 58 14.71 -8.32 0.54
CA ASP A 58 14.95 -9.13 1.72
C ASP A 58 14.41 -8.42 2.96
N VAL A 59 13.71 -9.14 3.81
CA VAL A 59 13.11 -8.64 5.04
C VAL A 59 13.65 -9.44 6.21
N LYS A 60 14.20 -8.75 7.22
CA LYS A 60 14.82 -9.34 8.41
C LYS A 60 14.24 -8.73 9.69
N GLU A 61 13.94 -9.58 10.67
CA GLU A 61 13.56 -9.19 12.03
C GLU A 61 14.15 -10.21 13.01
N GLY A 62 15.20 -9.83 13.74
CA GLY A 62 15.93 -10.76 14.60
C GLY A 62 16.44 -11.98 13.82
N SER A 63 15.95 -13.17 14.16
CA SER A 63 16.27 -14.44 13.47
C SER A 63 15.37 -14.76 12.27
N ARG A 64 14.28 -14.02 12.06
CA ARG A 64 13.37 -14.24 10.93
C ARG A 64 13.90 -13.51 9.70
N GLN A 65 14.01 -14.22 8.60
CA GLN A 65 14.35 -13.65 7.30
C GLN A 65 13.42 -14.18 6.22
N LYS A 66 12.99 -13.30 5.31
CA LYS A 66 12.21 -13.67 4.13
C LYS A 66 12.58 -12.80 2.95
N THR A 67 12.79 -13.43 1.80
CA THR A 67 12.91 -12.75 0.51
C THR A 67 11.54 -12.73 -0.16
N VAL A 68 11.11 -11.56 -0.62
CA VAL A 68 9.89 -11.38 -1.40
C VAL A 68 10.17 -10.72 -2.73
N LYS A 69 9.38 -11.08 -3.73
CA LYS A 69 9.38 -10.47 -5.05
C LYS A 69 8.02 -9.84 -5.30
N TYR A 70 8.01 -8.61 -5.80
CA TYR A 70 6.80 -7.92 -6.25
C TYR A 70 6.93 -7.56 -7.73
N ASP A 71 5.92 -7.92 -8.51
CA ASP A 71 5.83 -7.52 -9.91
C ASP A 71 5.14 -6.15 -10.01
N LEU A 72 5.79 -5.20 -10.70
CA LEU A 72 5.34 -3.81 -10.78
C LEU A 72 4.30 -3.64 -11.89
N ASN A 73 3.14 -4.29 -11.71
CA ASN A 73 2.11 -4.43 -12.75
C ASN A 73 1.36 -3.12 -13.04
N TYR A 74 1.26 -2.24 -12.05
CA TYR A 74 0.50 -1.00 -12.14
C TYR A 74 1.38 0.20 -11.75
N ASN A 75 0.98 1.39 -12.22
CA ASN A 75 1.59 2.67 -11.85
C ASN A 75 0.71 3.41 -10.82
N PRO A 76 0.81 3.09 -9.52
CA PRO A 76 0.02 3.73 -8.48
C PRO A 76 0.48 5.16 -8.21
N ILE A 77 -0.46 6.01 -7.81
CA ILE A 77 -0.19 7.38 -7.36
C ILE A 77 0.08 7.36 -5.86
N PHE A 78 1.18 8.00 -5.47
CA PHE A 78 1.56 8.18 -4.07
C PHE A 78 1.50 9.66 -3.68
N VAL A 79 0.67 9.99 -2.68
CA VAL A 79 0.50 11.37 -2.21
C VAL A 79 1.11 11.52 -0.82
N THR A 80 2.12 12.36 -0.66
CA THR A 80 2.70 12.66 0.66
C THR A 80 1.89 13.76 1.33
N LEU A 81 1.45 13.51 2.56
CA LEU A 81 0.57 14.45 3.26
C LEU A 81 1.35 15.56 3.99
N PRO A 82 0.85 16.81 3.97
CA PRO A 82 1.46 17.92 4.72
C PRO A 82 1.16 17.81 6.23
N PRO A 83 1.94 18.49 7.09
CA PRO A 83 1.63 18.58 8.52
C PRO A 83 0.24 19.16 8.78
N CYS A 84 -0.30 18.88 9.96
CA CYS A 84 -1.52 19.55 10.42
C CYS A 84 -1.30 21.07 10.53
N HIS A 85 -2.37 21.84 10.31
CA HIS A 85 -2.31 23.29 10.49
C HIS A 85 -1.90 23.63 11.92
N PRO A 86 -0.90 24.52 12.13
CA PRO A 86 -0.44 24.91 13.45
C PRO A 86 -1.56 25.63 14.23
N GLY A 87 -1.70 25.32 15.52
CA GLY A 87 -2.66 25.99 16.42
C GLY A 87 -3.82 25.14 16.95
N GLN A 88 -3.91 23.85 16.61
CA GLN A 88 -4.84 22.91 17.24
C GLN A 88 -4.11 21.72 17.88
N LYS A 89 -4.79 21.03 18.82
CA LYS A 89 -4.33 19.84 19.56
C LYS A 89 -3.41 18.94 18.71
N THR A 90 -2.36 18.39 19.34
CA THR A 90 -1.41 17.45 18.71
C THR A 90 -2.09 16.20 18.13
N SER A 91 -3.32 15.88 18.55
CA SER A 91 -4.17 14.83 17.99
C SER A 91 -5.58 15.35 17.68
N HIS A 92 -5.96 15.29 16.40
CA HIS A 92 -7.33 15.59 15.97
C HIS A 92 -8.27 14.41 16.24
N GLU A 93 -9.54 14.72 16.44
CA GLU A 93 -10.56 13.72 16.75
C GLU A 93 -11.20 13.15 15.48
N LEU A 94 -11.44 11.84 15.47
CA LEU A 94 -12.24 11.12 14.49
C LEU A 94 -13.56 10.65 15.12
N HIS A 95 -14.63 10.63 14.34
CA HIS A 95 -15.84 9.96 14.78
C HIS A 95 -15.58 8.44 14.85
N LYS A 96 -16.14 7.72 15.84
CA LYS A 96 -15.94 6.26 16.01
C LYS A 96 -16.26 5.43 14.75
N ARG A 97 -17.15 5.92 13.89
CA ARG A 97 -17.50 5.31 12.60
C ARG A 97 -16.40 5.44 11.53
N GLU A 98 -15.57 6.47 11.66
CA GLU A 98 -14.49 6.81 10.74
C GLU A 98 -13.20 6.08 11.10
N LEU A 99 -13.09 5.61 12.34
CA LEU A 99 -12.00 4.73 12.77
C LEU A 99 -11.96 3.49 11.88
N PRO A 100 -10.78 3.11 11.35
CA PRO A 100 -10.62 1.87 10.61
C PRO A 100 -11.11 0.71 11.45
N LYS A 101 -12.01 -0.11 10.90
CA LYS A 101 -12.64 -1.19 11.66
C LYS A 101 -11.73 -2.40 11.78
N ASN A 102 -10.79 -2.56 10.85
CA ASN A 102 -9.75 -3.59 10.84
C ASN A 102 -8.67 -3.19 9.80
N LYS A 103 -7.42 -3.65 10.01
CA LYS A 103 -6.25 -3.67 9.09
C LYS A 103 -5.18 -2.60 9.32
N ASP A 104 -4.66 -2.55 10.54
CA ASP A 104 -3.23 -2.27 10.66
C ASP A 104 -2.50 -3.53 10.17
N ILE A 105 -1.81 -3.39 9.06
CA ILE A 105 -1.01 -4.45 8.44
C ILE A 105 0.45 -4.13 8.75
N ASP A 106 1.10 -5.02 9.50
CA ASP A 106 2.55 -4.98 9.66
C ASP A 106 3.27 -5.58 8.44
N ILE A 107 4.58 -5.35 8.35
CA ILE A 107 5.39 -5.82 7.23
C ILE A 107 5.28 -7.35 7.08
N TRP A 108 5.22 -8.11 8.19
CA TRP A 108 5.13 -9.57 8.15
C TRP A 108 3.80 -10.08 7.58
N THR A 109 2.68 -9.43 7.90
CA THR A 109 1.38 -9.72 7.30
C THR A 109 1.36 -9.34 5.82
N LEU A 110 2.07 -8.27 5.46
CA LEU A 110 2.21 -7.81 4.08
C LEU A 110 3.02 -8.82 3.22
N ILE A 111 4.08 -9.43 3.78
CA ILE A 111 4.91 -10.42 3.09
C ILE A 111 4.48 -11.88 3.30
N GLY A 112 3.54 -12.17 4.19
CA GLY A 112 3.10 -13.54 4.52
C GLY A 112 2.59 -14.31 3.30
N SER A 113 3.01 -15.57 3.15
CA SER A 113 2.72 -16.40 1.96
C SER A 113 1.22 -16.62 1.69
N PRO A 114 0.82 -16.82 0.43
CA PRO A 114 -0.58 -17.04 0.02
C PRO A 114 -1.23 -18.31 0.62
N SER A 115 -0.46 -19.29 1.08
CA SER A 115 -0.96 -20.62 1.47
C SER A 115 -1.79 -20.68 2.76
N LYS A 116 -1.87 -19.60 3.54
CA LYS A 116 -2.86 -19.43 4.63
C LYS A 116 -3.98 -18.44 4.30
N ARG A 117 -4.02 -17.88 3.08
CA ARG A 117 -5.15 -17.08 2.59
C ARG A 117 -6.17 -17.98 1.88
N ARG A 118 -6.63 -19.03 2.56
CA ARG A 118 -7.97 -19.55 2.26
C ARG A 118 -8.93 -18.53 2.89
N SER A 119 -9.49 -17.68 2.04
CA SER A 119 -10.59 -16.73 2.34
C SER A 119 -10.23 -15.44 3.11
N LEU A 120 -9.61 -14.47 2.42
CA LEU A 120 -10.01 -13.05 2.56
C LEU A 120 -10.00 -12.27 1.23
N MET A 121 -9.81 -12.94 0.08
CA MET A 121 -10.21 -12.48 -1.25
C MET A 121 -10.49 -13.68 -2.14
N THR A 122 -11.73 -14.15 -2.13
CA THR A 122 -12.28 -14.87 -3.28
C THR A 122 -12.77 -13.80 -4.24
N GLY A 123 -12.22 -13.72 -5.45
CA GLY A 123 -12.78 -12.88 -6.51
C GLY A 123 -11.83 -11.86 -7.15
N LEU A 124 -10.64 -12.26 -7.55
CA LEU A 124 -9.96 -11.63 -8.69
C LEU A 124 -9.43 -12.75 -9.60
N GLY A 125 -10.36 -13.50 -10.20
CA GLY A 125 -10.12 -14.20 -11.44
C GLY A 125 -10.32 -13.21 -12.60
N PRO A 126 -9.52 -13.28 -13.68
CA PRO A 126 -9.70 -12.41 -14.83
C PRO A 126 -10.99 -12.82 -15.55
N GLY A 127 -12.04 -12.01 -15.37
CA GLY A 127 -13.33 -12.19 -16.04
C GLY A 127 -14.47 -12.58 -15.10
N SER A 128 -15.03 -11.62 -14.36
CA SER A 128 -16.45 -11.70 -13.99
C SER A 128 -17.02 -10.33 -13.63
N THR A 129 -17.97 -9.89 -14.43
CA THR A 129 -18.86 -8.75 -14.20
C THR A 129 -19.97 -9.17 -13.22
N ALA A 130 -19.70 -9.17 -11.91
CA ALA A 130 -20.60 -9.24 -10.74
C ALA A 130 -19.71 -9.64 -9.53
N ASP A 131 -19.67 -9.05 -8.34
CA ASP A 131 -20.49 -8.10 -7.61
C ASP A 131 -19.54 -7.19 -6.80
N ARG A 132 -19.70 -5.86 -6.93
CA ARG A 132 -18.83 -4.83 -6.33
C ARG A 132 -19.24 -4.41 -4.91
N SER A 133 -20.09 -5.16 -4.20
CA SER A 133 -20.92 -4.57 -3.15
C SER A 133 -20.85 -5.22 -1.77
N ASN A 134 -19.68 -5.58 -1.22
CA ASN A 134 -19.61 -5.92 0.22
C ASN A 134 -18.25 -5.75 0.93
N ILE A 135 -17.24 -5.14 0.30
CA ILE A 135 -16.17 -4.48 1.06
C ILE A 135 -16.66 -3.04 1.18
N ASN A 136 -16.93 -2.56 2.40
CA ASN A 136 -17.21 -1.14 2.58
C ASN A 136 -16.05 -0.35 1.97
N ASP A 137 -16.30 0.33 0.85
CA ASP A 137 -15.31 1.07 0.05
C ASP A 137 -14.63 2.20 0.86
N ASP A 138 -15.17 2.47 2.04
CA ASP A 138 -14.72 3.47 3.00
C ASP A 138 -13.63 2.98 3.99
N ASP A 139 -13.23 1.70 3.94
CA ASP A 139 -12.27 1.12 4.90
C ASP A 139 -10.82 1.35 4.46
N VAL A 140 -10.03 2.02 5.32
CA VAL A 140 -8.63 2.37 5.05
C VAL A 140 -7.72 1.25 5.54
N THR A 141 -6.84 0.75 4.65
CA THR A 141 -5.76 -0.17 5.03
C THR A 141 -4.53 0.61 5.45
N ILE A 142 -4.05 0.40 6.67
CA ILE A 142 -2.88 1.08 7.20
C ILE A 142 -1.69 0.13 7.12
N ILE A 143 -0.65 0.51 6.37
CA ILE A 143 0.61 -0.23 6.29
C ILE A 143 1.61 0.47 7.20
N ASN A 144 1.87 -0.12 8.38
CA ASN A 144 2.83 0.43 9.32
C ASN A 144 4.24 -0.10 8.99
N VAL A 145 5.02 0.70 8.27
CA VAL A 145 6.34 0.29 7.75
C VAL A 145 7.49 0.56 8.74
N GLY A 146 7.22 1.20 9.87
CA GLY A 146 8.27 1.57 10.82
C GLY A 146 9.29 2.55 10.24
N SER A 147 10.50 2.56 10.82
CA SER A 147 11.58 3.44 10.39
C SER A 147 12.46 2.75 9.33
N GLY A 148 12.22 3.03 8.05
CA GLY A 148 13.10 2.54 6.98
C GLY A 148 12.66 2.94 5.58
N ARG A 149 13.56 3.53 4.80
CA ARG A 149 13.28 3.89 3.39
C ARG A 149 12.96 2.66 2.54
N GLU A 150 13.64 1.55 2.80
CA GLU A 150 13.45 0.31 2.06
C GLU A 150 12.13 -0.40 2.43
N ALA A 151 11.66 -0.23 3.67
CA ALA A 151 10.34 -0.70 4.08
C ALA A 151 9.21 0.08 3.39
N GLU A 152 9.41 1.38 3.15
CA GLU A 152 8.51 2.18 2.30
C GLU A 152 8.49 1.66 0.85
N VAL A 153 9.66 1.34 0.29
CA VAL A 153 9.76 0.77 -1.07
C VAL A 153 8.99 -0.56 -1.16
N LEU A 154 9.08 -1.41 -0.13
CA LEU A 154 8.31 -2.63 -0.04
C LEU A 154 6.79 -2.38 -0.03
N ALA A 155 6.32 -1.40 0.75
CA ALA A 155 4.89 -1.03 0.74
C ALA A 155 4.43 -0.47 -0.61
N ARG A 156 5.28 0.34 -1.27
CA ARG A 156 5.00 0.86 -2.62
C ARG A 156 4.98 -0.26 -3.67
N ALA A 157 5.89 -1.22 -3.59
CA ALA A 157 5.93 -2.38 -4.47
C ALA A 157 4.68 -3.25 -4.31
N TRP A 158 4.24 -3.48 -3.07
CA TRP A 158 2.98 -4.17 -2.79
C TRP A 158 1.76 -3.45 -3.38
N CYS A 159 1.75 -2.11 -3.32
CA CYS A 159 0.72 -1.27 -3.92
C CYS A 159 0.73 -1.37 -5.46
N SER A 160 1.93 -1.34 -6.07
CA SER A 160 2.13 -1.45 -7.51
C SER A 160 1.73 -2.81 -8.05
N GLU A 161 1.94 -3.90 -7.31
CA GLU A 161 1.48 -5.23 -7.70
C GLU A 161 -0.06 -5.35 -7.72
N ARG A 162 -0.74 -4.63 -6.82
CA ARG A 162 -2.19 -4.73 -6.59
C ARG A 162 -3.02 -3.59 -7.21
N GLY A 163 -2.39 -2.63 -7.87
CA GLY A 163 -3.07 -1.47 -8.45
C GLY A 163 -3.71 -0.56 -7.40
N LYS A 164 -3.04 -0.36 -6.25
CA LYS A 164 -3.53 0.49 -5.16
C LYS A 164 -2.78 1.81 -5.10
N ASN A 165 -3.51 2.93 -5.16
CA ASN A 165 -2.96 4.24 -4.79
C ASN A 165 -2.76 4.30 -3.28
N ALA A 166 -1.88 5.16 -2.78
CA ALA A 166 -1.69 5.32 -1.35
C ALA A 166 -1.34 6.76 -0.95
N VAL A 167 -1.78 7.15 0.23
CA VAL A 167 -1.24 8.33 0.92
C VAL A 167 -0.07 7.90 1.80
N ILE A 168 0.93 8.77 1.93
CA ILE A 168 2.14 8.52 2.71
C ILE A 168 2.22 9.58 3.80
N ARG A 169 2.29 9.13 5.07
CA ARG A 169 2.56 10.00 6.22
C ARG A 169 4.03 9.85 6.62
N ARG A 170 4.79 10.95 6.57
CA ARG A 170 6.19 11.07 7.03
C ARG A 170 6.27 11.45 8.51
N SER A 171 7.46 11.45 9.11
CA SER A 171 7.67 11.84 10.52
C SER A 171 7.11 13.23 10.87
N GLU A 172 7.32 14.21 9.98
CA GLU A 172 6.78 15.59 10.07
C GLU A 172 5.37 15.73 9.46
N GLY A 173 4.72 14.61 9.16
CA GLY A 173 3.41 14.57 8.54
C GLY A 173 2.27 14.84 9.52
N PRO A 174 1.01 14.77 9.05
CA PRO A 174 -0.13 15.06 9.88
C PRO A 174 -0.34 13.98 10.96
N CYS A 175 -1.22 14.27 11.91
CA CYS A 175 -1.66 13.30 12.91
C CYS A 175 -2.40 12.12 12.25
N LEU A 176 -2.52 11.00 12.97
CA LEU A 176 -3.16 9.78 12.46
C LEU A 176 -4.59 10.01 11.98
N ALA A 177 -5.36 10.86 12.67
CA ALA A 177 -6.71 11.20 12.28
C ALA A 177 -6.79 11.83 10.88
N CYS A 178 -5.95 12.84 10.62
CA CYS A 178 -5.87 13.51 9.34
C CYS A 178 -5.34 12.59 8.24
N ALA A 179 -4.38 11.72 8.57
CA ALA A 179 -3.87 10.72 7.63
C ALA A 179 -4.94 9.70 7.21
N ILE A 180 -5.74 9.19 8.16
CA ILE A 180 -6.87 8.29 7.88
C ILE A 180 -7.91 9.00 7.01
N ARG A 181 -8.28 10.25 7.34
CA ARG A 181 -9.23 11.02 6.53
C ARG A 181 -8.75 11.21 5.10
N ALA A 182 -7.48 11.56 4.91
CA ALA A 182 -6.92 11.75 3.58
C ALA A 182 -6.96 10.47 2.71
N ALA A 183 -6.81 9.29 3.35
CA ALA A 183 -6.89 8.00 2.66
C ALA A 183 -8.32 7.56 2.31
N ARG A 184 -9.34 8.08 3.03
CA ARG A 184 -10.75 7.73 2.82
C ARG A 184 -11.28 8.24 1.48
N THR A 185 -12.38 7.64 1.04
CA THR A 185 -13.21 8.05 -0.10
C THR A 185 -13.75 9.47 0.05
N ALA A 186 -14.14 10.06 -1.09
CA ALA A 186 -14.86 11.33 -1.13
C ALA A 186 -16.17 11.24 -0.32
N PRO A 187 -16.64 12.34 0.31
CA PRO A 187 -16.13 13.71 0.20
C PRO A 187 -15.00 14.05 1.19
N MET A 188 -14.52 13.11 2.01
CA MET A 188 -13.62 13.41 3.14
C MET A 188 -12.12 13.26 2.79
N GLY A 189 -11.78 12.56 1.72
CA GLY A 189 -10.40 12.28 1.34
C GLY A 189 -10.19 12.01 -0.15
N LEU A 190 -9.01 11.48 -0.49
CA LEU A 190 -8.54 11.24 -1.86
C LEU A 190 -8.98 9.88 -2.45
N GLY A 191 -9.61 9.02 -1.65
CA GLY A 191 -10.06 7.70 -2.09
C GLY A 191 -8.94 6.72 -2.43
N THR A 192 -7.75 6.88 -1.83
CA THR A 192 -6.65 5.92 -2.04
C THR A 192 -6.92 4.58 -1.37
N GLY A 193 -7.64 4.56 -0.25
CA GLY A 193 -7.96 3.36 0.54
C GLY A 193 -6.74 2.73 1.23
N VAL A 194 -5.54 3.24 0.99
CA VAL A 194 -4.29 2.79 1.61
C VAL A 194 -3.54 3.98 2.20
N LEU A 195 -3.07 3.82 3.44
CA LEU A 195 -2.20 4.73 4.17
C LEU A 195 -0.88 4.01 4.49
N ILE A 196 0.23 4.49 3.93
CA ILE A 196 1.57 4.06 4.33
C ILE A 196 2.03 4.96 5.48
N TRP A 197 2.22 4.37 6.65
CA TRP A 197 2.59 5.09 7.87
C TRP A 197 4.07 4.94 8.17
N LEU A 198 4.80 6.05 8.11
CA LEU A 198 6.15 6.18 8.64
C LEU A 198 6.07 6.97 9.97
N PRO A 199 6.61 6.44 11.08
CA PRO A 199 6.65 7.11 12.36
C PRO A 199 7.48 8.39 12.33
#